data_AF-A3CUF0-F1
#
_entry.id   AF-A3CUF0-F1
#
_cell.length_a   1.000
_cell.length_b   1.000
_cell.length_c   1.000
_cell.angle_alpha   90.00
_cell.angle_beta   90.00
_cell.angle_gamma   90.00
#
_symmetry.space_group_name_H-M   'P 1'
#
loop_
_entity.id
_entity.type
_entity.pdbx_description
1 polymer ?
#
loop_
_entity_poly.entity_id
_entity_poly.type
_entity_poly.pdbx_seq_one_letter_code
_entity_poly.pdbx_strand_id
1 'polypeptide(L)'
;MNIIMLVYMIPAILVFLVLGGLSALAGMATTDPTAAAAAILGALVGAFLALLVGLVMAFIALFAVLRFAHTDSVGEAFNFSAILAQIGALGWGIWIIAVILLLVVAFVYSFVVGILGGIPFLGWLIALFLNAAFAIFSARYLALVYAEAPASA
;
A
#
# COMPACT_ATOMS: atom_id res chain seq x y z
N MET A 1 -1.18 6.78 -8.07
CA MET A 1 0.09 6.11 -7.72
C MET A 1 1.23 7.09 -8.00
N ASN A 2 2.09 7.36 -7.02
CA ASN A 2 3.24 8.27 -7.12
C ASN A 2 4.56 7.48 -7.18
N ILE A 3 5.65 8.14 -7.59
CA ILE A 3 6.97 7.51 -7.77
C ILE A 3 7.48 6.86 -6.48
N ILE A 4 7.23 7.49 -5.33
CA ILE A 4 7.62 6.97 -4.01
C ILE A 4 6.96 5.60 -3.76
N MET A 5 5.63 5.49 -3.93
CA MET A 5 4.93 4.22 -3.75
C MET A 5 5.44 3.14 -4.71
N LEU A 6 5.76 3.49 -5.96
CA LEU A 6 6.34 2.54 -6.91
C LEU A 6 7.68 1.98 -6.43
N VAL A 7 8.57 2.84 -5.90
CA VAL A 7 9.86 2.41 -5.38
C VAL A 7 9.69 1.50 -4.15
N TYR A 8 8.76 1.82 -3.25
CA TYR A 8 8.46 0.98 -2.09
C TYR A 8 7.80 -0.36 -2.48
N MET A 9 7.19 -0.47 -3.66
CA MET A 9 6.68 -1.73 -4.19
C MET A 9 7.77 -2.65 -4.77
N ILE A 10 8.97 -2.14 -5.06
CA ILE A 10 10.05 -2.93 -5.70
C ILE A 10 10.35 -4.23 -4.92
N PRO A 11 10.54 -4.22 -3.58
CA PRO A 11 10.80 -5.47 -2.86
C PRO A 11 9.68 -6.50 -3.01
N ALA A 12 8.42 -6.08 -2.98
CA ALA A 12 7.27 -6.97 -3.18
C ALA A 12 7.23 -7.54 -4.60
N ILE A 13 7.52 -6.70 -5.61
CA ILE A 13 7.62 -7.13 -7.00
C ILE A 13 8.75 -8.14 -7.17
N LEU A 14 9.92 -7.92 -6.58
CA LEU A 14 11.04 -8.86 -6.66
C LEU A 14 10.70 -10.21 -6.01
N VAL A 15 10.08 -10.19 -4.84
CA VAL A 15 9.61 -11.40 -4.16
C VAL A 15 8.60 -12.14 -5.03
N PHE A 16 7.65 -11.41 -5.64
CA PHE A 16 6.70 -12.00 -6.57
C PHE A 16 7.41 -12.62 -7.76
N LEU A 17 8.28 -11.88 -8.46
CA LEU A 17 8.93 -12.36 -9.68
C LEU A 17 9.77 -13.61 -9.42
N VAL A 18 10.57 -13.62 -8.34
CA VAL A 18 11.49 -14.71 -8.04
C VAL A 18 10.77 -15.94 -7.52
N LEU A 19 9.84 -15.78 -6.58
CA LEU A 19 9.18 -16.91 -5.92
C LEU A 19 7.88 -17.32 -6.61
N GLY A 20 7.07 -16.35 -7.01
CA GLY A 20 5.75 -16.57 -7.61
C GLY A 20 5.79 -16.68 -9.14
N GLY A 21 6.44 -15.69 -9.79
CA GLY A 21 6.48 -15.51 -11.23
C GLY A 21 7.24 -16.63 -11.94
N LEU A 22 8.45 -16.97 -11.47
CA LEU A 22 9.19 -18.11 -11.99
C LEU A 22 8.43 -19.43 -11.83
N SER A 23 7.75 -19.62 -10.70
CA SER A 23 6.91 -20.80 -10.47
C SER A 23 5.72 -20.84 -11.43
N ALA A 24 5.04 -19.71 -11.64
CA ALA A 24 3.94 -19.62 -12.61
C ALA A 24 4.40 -19.93 -14.04
N LEU A 25 5.56 -19.40 -14.44
CA LEU A 25 6.15 -19.68 -15.76
C LEU A 25 6.52 -21.15 -15.92
N ALA A 26 7.10 -21.77 -14.89
CA ALA A 26 7.39 -23.20 -14.90
C ALA A 26 6.13 -24.06 -15.06
N GLY A 27 5.02 -23.65 -14.44
CA GLY A 27 3.72 -24.32 -14.57
C GLY A 27 3.11 -24.22 -15.96
N MET A 28 3.37 -23.13 -16.68
CA MET A 28 2.93 -22.95 -18.07
C MET A 28 3.79 -23.69 -19.09
N ALA A 29 5.04 -24.00 -18.72
CA ALA A 29 6.01 -24.66 -19.60
C ALA A 29 5.96 -26.20 -19.53
N THR A 30 5.24 -26.77 -18.57
CA THR A 30 5.14 -28.22 -18.37
C THR A 30 3.84 -28.80 -18.91
N THR A 31 3.93 -29.99 -19.50
CA THR A 31 2.76 -30.80 -19.91
C THR A 31 2.40 -31.87 -18.87
N ASP A 32 3.22 -32.03 -17.84
CA ASP A 32 2.97 -32.95 -16.73
C ASP A 32 2.02 -32.30 -15.70
N PRO A 33 0.81 -32.87 -15.48
CA PRO A 33 -0.16 -32.36 -14.51
C PRO A 33 0.38 -32.25 -13.08
N THR A 34 1.27 -33.16 -12.66
CA THR A 34 1.83 -33.13 -11.30
C THR A 34 2.82 -31.98 -11.14
N ALA A 35 3.69 -31.77 -12.13
CA ALA A 35 4.59 -30.61 -12.15
C ALA A 35 3.82 -29.29 -12.26
N ALA A 36 2.73 -29.24 -13.04
CA ALA A 36 1.86 -28.07 -13.15
C ALA A 36 1.20 -27.72 -11.80
N ALA A 37 0.69 -28.72 -11.07
CA ALA A 37 0.10 -28.51 -9.76
C ALA A 37 1.12 -27.97 -8.73
N ALA A 38 2.33 -28.52 -8.72
CA ALA A 38 3.41 -28.03 -7.86
C ALA A 38 3.79 -26.58 -8.18
N ALA A 39 3.86 -26.24 -9.47
CA ALA A 39 4.14 -24.90 -9.94
C ALA A 39 3.05 -23.87 -9.59
N ILE A 40 1.77 -24.25 -9.63
CA ILE A 40 0.66 -23.40 -9.17
C ILE A 40 0.76 -23.14 -7.66
N LEU A 41 1.04 -24.17 -6.87
CA LEU A 41 1.22 -24.01 -5.42
C LEU A 41 2.41 -23.08 -5.11
N GLY A 42 3.54 -23.26 -5.79
CA GLY A 42 4.68 -22.35 -5.65
C GLY A 42 4.34 -20.91 -6.05
N ALA A 43 3.55 -20.73 -7.12
CA ALA A 43 3.09 -19.41 -7.55
C ALA A 43 2.21 -18.73 -6.49
N LEU A 44 1.28 -19.47 -5.88
CA LEU A 44 0.40 -18.97 -4.82
C LEU A 44 1.20 -18.60 -3.56
N VAL A 45 2.15 -19.44 -3.15
CA VAL A 45 3.02 -19.16 -2.00
C VAL A 45 3.87 -17.91 -2.27
N GLY A 46 4.48 -17.81 -3.45
CA GLY A 46 5.25 -16.64 -3.84
C GLY A 46 4.40 -15.36 -3.91
N ALA A 47 3.17 -15.44 -4.43
CA ALA A 47 2.21 -14.34 -4.44
C ALA A 47 1.79 -13.92 -3.03
N PHE A 48 1.55 -14.87 -2.14
CA PHE A 48 1.21 -14.60 -0.75
C PHE A 48 2.36 -13.92 0.00
N LEU A 49 3.59 -14.40 -0.17
CA LEU A 49 4.78 -13.75 0.42
C LEU A 49 4.99 -12.34 -0.13
N ALA A 50 4.81 -12.15 -1.43
CA ALA A 50 4.89 -10.84 -2.05
C ALA A 50 3.81 -9.88 -1.51
N LEU A 51 2.59 -10.37 -1.25
CA LEU A 51 1.53 -9.61 -0.61
C LEU A 51 1.94 -9.16 0.78
N LEU A 52 2.50 -10.04 1.61
CA LEU A 52 2.95 -9.69 2.96
C LEU A 52 4.04 -8.63 2.95
N VAL A 53 5.04 -8.79 2.08
CA VAL A 53 6.11 -7.79 1.91
C VAL A 53 5.54 -6.47 1.39
N GLY A 54 4.64 -6.52 0.41
CA GLY A 54 3.96 -5.35 -0.12
C GLY A 54 3.13 -4.62 0.92
N LEU A 55 2.45 -5.36 1.81
CA LEU A 55 1.69 -4.79 2.91
C LEU A 55 2.60 -4.03 3.86
N VAL A 56 3.69 -4.65 4.34
CA VAL A 56 4.65 -3.99 5.23
C VAL A 56 5.24 -2.74 4.57
N MET A 57 5.67 -2.86 3.32
CA MET A 57 6.23 -1.73 2.58
C MET A 57 5.21 -0.61 2.35
N ALA A 58 3.94 -0.93 2.13
CA ALA A 58 2.88 0.07 1.98
C ALA A 58 2.68 0.90 3.26
N PHE A 59 2.73 0.28 4.43
CA PHE A 59 2.65 0.99 5.72
C PHE A 59 3.81 1.98 5.88
N ILE A 60 5.03 1.60 5.48
CA ILE A 60 6.20 2.48 5.55
C ILE A 60 6.09 3.59 4.49
N ALA A 61 5.64 3.25 3.29
CA ALA A 61 5.53 4.18 2.17
C ALA A 61 4.54 5.33 2.45
N LEU A 62 3.45 5.07 3.18
CA LEU A 62 2.53 6.12 3.61
C LEU A 62 3.25 7.18 4.45
N PHE A 63 4.11 6.76 5.37
CA PHE A 63 4.91 7.68 6.19
C PHE A 63 5.98 8.40 5.36
N ALA A 64 6.62 7.69 4.43
CA ALA A 64 7.61 8.25 3.51
C ALA A 64 7.04 9.41 2.66
N VAL A 65 5.80 9.28 2.19
CA VAL A 65 5.12 10.34 1.42
C VAL A 65 4.87 11.58 2.29
N LEU A 66 4.53 11.40 3.57
CA LEU A 66 4.32 12.52 4.50
C LEU A 66 5.63 13.24 4.83
N ARG A 67 6.71 12.48 5.03
CA ARG A 67 8.05 13.03 5.25
C ARG A 67 8.52 13.82 4.03
N PHE A 68 8.33 13.29 2.82
CA PHE A 68 8.56 14.02 1.58
C PHE A 68 7.79 15.34 1.54
N ALA A 69 6.49 15.31 1.84
CA ALA A 69 5.64 16.49 1.81
C ALA A 69 6.01 17.56 2.86
N HIS A 70 6.61 17.18 3.98
CA HIS A 70 7.06 18.12 5.02
C HIS A 70 8.47 18.65 4.81
N THR A 71 9.32 17.90 4.11
CA THR A 71 10.75 18.22 3.92
C THR A 71 11.06 18.76 2.52
N ASP A 72 10.07 18.77 1.63
CA ASP A 72 10.17 19.16 0.22
C ASP A 72 11.31 18.45 -0.55
N SER A 73 11.75 17.29 -0.06
CA SER A 73 12.90 16.54 -0.60
C SER A 73 12.54 15.10 -0.91
N VAL A 74 12.60 14.73 -2.20
CA VAL A 74 12.30 13.35 -2.65
C VAL A 74 13.28 12.34 -2.04
N GLY A 75 14.54 12.74 -1.80
CA GLY A 75 15.54 11.87 -1.19
C GLY A 75 15.16 11.46 0.24
N GLU A 76 14.45 12.33 0.95
CA GLU A 76 14.04 12.09 2.32
C GLU A 76 12.92 11.04 2.44
N ALA A 77 12.17 10.82 1.36
CA ALA A 77 11.22 9.71 1.24
C ALA A 77 11.91 8.33 1.29
N PHE A 78 13.22 8.27 1.02
CA PHE A 78 13.99 7.03 0.97
C PHE A 78 15.00 6.91 2.12
N ASN A 79 14.99 7.85 3.06
CA ASN A 79 15.81 7.79 4.25
C ASN A 79 15.19 6.80 5.27
N PHE A 80 15.35 5.50 5.01
CA PHE A 80 14.76 4.44 5.82
C PHE A 80 15.16 4.52 7.30
N SER A 81 16.40 4.89 7.61
CA SER A 81 16.85 5.05 8.99
C SER A 81 16.02 6.09 9.73
N ALA A 82 15.82 7.25 9.11
CA ALA A 82 15.11 8.34 9.74
C ALA A 82 13.59 8.08 9.77
N ILE A 83 13.03 7.46 8.72
CA ILE A 83 11.62 7.04 8.69
C ILE A 83 11.34 6.04 9.81
N LEU A 84 12.14 4.99 9.95
CA LEU A 84 11.94 3.97 10.99
C LEU A 84 12.17 4.54 12.40
N ALA A 85 13.13 5.46 12.57
CA ALA A 85 13.36 6.16 13.83
C ALA A 85 12.15 7.03 14.21
N GLN A 86 11.58 7.77 13.27
CA GLN A 86 10.45 8.66 13.51
C GLN A 86 9.15 7.89 13.78
N ILE A 87 8.89 6.81 13.04
CA ILE A 87 7.79 5.87 13.33
C ILE A 87 8.00 5.24 14.71
N GLY A 88 9.24 4.85 15.05
CA GLY A 88 9.60 4.34 16.36
C GLY A 88 9.35 5.34 17.49
N ALA A 89 9.64 6.62 17.26
CA ALA A 89 9.40 7.70 18.21
C ALA A 89 7.91 8.02 18.40
N LEU A 90 7.10 7.93 17.34
CA LEU A 90 5.63 7.99 17.42
C LEU A 90 5.07 6.74 18.14
N GLY A 91 5.72 5.60 17.95
CA GLY A 91 5.26 4.29 18.39
C GLY A 91 4.54 3.54 17.27
N TRP A 92 5.10 2.38 16.89
CA TRP A 92 4.56 1.51 15.84
C TRP A 92 3.09 1.14 16.05
N GLY A 93 2.67 0.92 17.31
CA GLY A 93 1.28 0.61 17.63
C GLY A 93 0.33 1.75 17.25
N ILE A 94 0.70 2.99 17.54
CA ILE A 94 -0.11 4.18 17.21
C ILE A 94 -0.20 4.34 15.70
N TRP A 95 0.92 4.22 14.99
CA TRP A 95 0.94 4.29 13.53
C TRP A 95 0.06 3.21 12.89
N ILE A 96 0.19 1.95 13.34
CA ILE A 96 -0.61 0.83 12.81
C ILE A 96 -2.10 1.06 13.08
N ILE A 97 -2.47 1.48 14.29
CA ILE A 97 -3.87 1.79 14.63
C ILE A 97 -4.39 2.90 13.72
N ALA A 98 -3.61 3.95 13.47
CA ALA A 98 -4.03 5.04 12.60
C ALA A 98 -4.31 4.57 11.17
N VAL A 99 -3.40 3.79 10.59
CA VAL A 99 -3.59 3.24 9.25
C VAL A 99 -4.77 2.27 9.21
N ILE A 100 -4.98 1.44 10.24
CA ILE A 100 -6.14 0.54 10.33
C ILE A 100 -7.45 1.33 10.39
N LEU A 101 -7.53 2.39 11.20
CA LEU A 101 -8.71 3.26 11.26
C LEU A 101 -8.99 3.88 9.88
N LEU A 102 -7.97 4.36 9.19
CA LEU A 102 -8.11 4.86 7.83
C LEU A 102 -8.62 3.78 6.87
N LEU A 103 -8.13 2.53 6.97
CA LEU A 103 -8.60 1.41 6.15
C LEU A 103 -10.07 1.07 6.42
N VAL A 104 -10.52 1.10 7.67
CA VAL A 104 -11.94 0.89 8.02
C VAL A 104 -12.80 1.99 7.41
N VAL A 105 -12.40 3.26 7.52
CA VAL A 105 -13.13 4.37 6.90
C VAL A 105 -13.11 4.27 5.38
N ALA A 106 -11.97 3.89 4.78
CA ALA A 106 -11.83 3.66 3.35
C ALA A 106 -12.72 2.52 2.86
N PHE A 107 -12.87 1.45 3.66
CA PHE A 107 -13.75 0.33 3.35
C PHE A 107 -15.21 0.79 3.32
N VAL A 108 -15.68 1.49 4.36
CA VAL A 108 -17.05 2.05 4.39
C VAL A 108 -17.27 3.01 3.22
N TYR A 109 -16.32 3.90 2.95
CA TYR A 109 -16.35 4.80 1.81
C TYR A 109 -16.47 4.04 0.48
N SER A 110 -15.65 3.00 0.28
CA SER A 110 -15.67 2.18 -0.94
C SER A 110 -17.02 1.49 -1.16
N PHE A 111 -17.68 1.07 -0.08
CA PHE A 111 -19.01 0.50 -0.14
C PHE A 111 -20.06 1.52 -0.60
N VAL A 112 -20.01 2.74 -0.05
CA VAL A 112 -20.90 3.85 -0.46
C VAL A 112 -20.69 4.20 -1.93
N VAL A 113 -19.45 4.36 -2.38
CA VAL A 113 -19.13 4.64 -3.79
C VAL A 113 -19.55 3.48 -4.70
N GLY A 114 -19.39 2.24 -4.23
CA GLY A 114 -19.83 1.04 -4.95
C GLY A 114 -21.33 1.04 -5.21
N ILE A 115 -22.14 1.42 -4.23
CA ILE A 115 -23.60 1.58 -4.39
C ILE A 115 -23.91 2.70 -5.38
N LEU A 116 -23.24 3.85 -5.27
CA LEU A 116 -23.43 4.97 -6.20
C LEU A 116 -23.12 4.58 -7.65
N GLY A 117 -22.16 3.68 -7.87
CA GLY A 117 -21.84 3.12 -9.19
C GLY A 117 -23.01 2.40 -9.86
N GLY A 118 -24.00 1.94 -9.08
CA GLY A 118 -25.24 1.35 -9.61
C GLY A 118 -26.21 2.37 -10.21
N ILE A 119 -25.99 3.68 -10.02
CA ILE A 119 -26.83 4.74 -10.56
C ILE A 119 -26.32 5.16 -11.94
N PRO A 120 -27.08 4.91 -13.04
CA PRO A 120 -26.70 5.36 -14.37
C PRO A 120 -26.60 6.89 -14.44
N PHE A 121 -25.63 7.41 -15.20
CA PHE A 121 -25.37 8.84 -15.47
C PHE A 121 -24.99 9.74 -14.27
N LEU A 122 -25.60 9.59 -13.09
CA LEU A 122 -25.33 10.45 -11.93
C LEU A 122 -24.32 9.87 -10.94
N GLY A 123 -24.19 8.53 -10.88
CA GLY A 123 -23.33 7.85 -9.94
C GLY A 123 -21.86 8.28 -10.03
N TRP A 124 -21.32 8.33 -11.25
CA TRP A 124 -19.93 8.73 -11.47
C TRP A 124 -19.66 10.20 -11.14
N LEU A 125 -20.64 11.08 -11.37
CA LEU A 125 -20.52 12.51 -11.10
C LEU A 125 -20.48 12.77 -9.58
N ILE A 126 -21.38 12.12 -8.82
CA ILE A 126 -21.37 12.19 -7.36
C ILE A 126 -20.07 11.58 -6.81
N ALA A 127 -19.66 10.42 -7.34
CA ALA A 127 -18.42 9.75 -6.93
C ALA A 127 -17.17 10.63 -7.15
N LEU A 128 -17.14 11.47 -8.19
CA LEU A 128 -16.02 12.38 -8.44
C LEU A 128 -15.79 13.35 -7.27
N PHE A 129 -16.85 13.99 -6.79
CA PHE A 129 -16.75 14.93 -5.67
C PHE A 129 -16.44 14.21 -4.35
N LEU A 130 -17.05 13.04 -4.14
CA LEU A 130 -16.75 12.18 -2.99
C LEU A 130 -15.27 11.75 -2.98
N ASN A 131 -14.71 11.39 -4.13
CA ASN A 131 -13.31 10.99 -4.26
C ASN A 131 -12.37 12.14 -3.90
N ALA A 132 -12.67 13.37 -4.35
CA ALA A 132 -11.90 14.55 -3.99
C ALA A 132 -11.96 14.81 -2.47
N ALA A 133 -13.16 14.77 -1.88
CA ALA A 133 -13.33 14.95 -0.43
C ALA A 133 -12.60 13.87 0.38
N PHE A 134 -12.69 12.61 -0.05
CA PHE A 134 -12.01 11.49 0.61
C PHE A 134 -10.49 11.58 0.48
N ALA A 135 -9.96 12.01 -0.67
CA ALA A 135 -8.54 12.25 -0.86
C ALA A 135 -8.00 13.33 0.11
N ILE A 136 -8.73 14.44 0.28
CA ILE A 136 -8.36 15.50 1.23
C ILE A 136 -8.44 14.98 2.68
N PHE A 137 -9.51 14.26 3.02
CA PHE A 137 -9.70 13.68 4.35
C PHE A 137 -8.55 12.72 4.71
N SER A 138 -8.25 11.77 3.83
CA SER A 138 -7.20 10.76 4.07
C SER A 138 -5.82 11.40 4.20
N ALA A 139 -5.48 12.35 3.34
CA ALA A 139 -4.22 13.10 3.42
C ALA A 139 -4.11 13.90 4.72
N ARG A 140 -5.16 14.64 5.08
CA ARG A 140 -5.19 15.45 6.32
C ARG A 140 -5.11 14.59 7.57
N TYR A 141 -5.85 13.47 7.61
CA TYR A 141 -5.81 12.54 8.72
C TYR A 141 -4.40 12.01 8.98
N LEU A 142 -3.73 11.52 7.93
CA LEU A 142 -2.37 11.02 8.04
C LEU A 142 -1.36 12.11 8.40
N ALA A 143 -1.52 13.32 7.85
CA ALA A 143 -0.64 14.44 8.18
C ALA A 143 -0.73 14.85 9.66
N LEU A 144 -1.93 14.82 10.25
CA LEU A 144 -2.12 15.09 11.68
C LEU A 144 -1.43 14.04 12.55
N VAL A 145 -1.59 12.76 12.23
CA VAL A 145 -0.92 11.65 12.95
C VAL A 145 0.60 11.76 12.81
N TYR A 146 1.10 12.13 11.63
CA TYR A 146 2.52 12.36 11.41
C TYR A 146 3.04 13.56 12.20
N ALA A 147 2.27 14.64 12.32
CA ALA A 147 2.67 15.83 13.08
C ALA A 147 2.76 15.58 14.60
N GLU A 148 2.05 14.56 15.10
CA GLU A 148 2.21 14.08 16.48
C GLU A 148 3.53 13.33 16.70
N ALA A 149 4.19 12.87 15.62
CA ALA A 149 5.48 12.22 15.71
C ALA A 149 6.57 13.25 16.05
N PRO A 150 7.44 12.98 17.05
CA PRO A 150 8.58 13.84 17.33
C PRO A 150 9.43 14.02 16.07
N ALA A 151 9.80 15.27 15.73
CA ALA A 151 10.69 15.51 14.60
C ALA A 151 12.04 14.84 14.88
N SER A 152 12.38 13.81 14.11
CA SER A 152 13.71 13.22 14.14
C SER A 152 14.68 14.20 13.48
N ALA A 153 15.62 14.76 14.26
CA ALA A 153 16.70 15.62 13.78
C ALA A 153 17.60 14.93 12.76
#